data_AF-A0A917HRH5-F1
#
_entry.id   AF-A0A917HRH5-F1
#
_cell.length_a   1.000
_cell.length_b   1.000
_cell.length_c   1.000
_cell.angle_alpha   90.00
_cell.angle_beta   90.00
_cell.angle_gamma   90.00
#
_symmetry.space_group_name_H-M   'P 1'
#
loop_
_entity.id
_entity.type
_entity.pdbx_description
1 polymer ?
#
loop_
_entity_poly.entity_id
_entity_poly.type
_entity_poly.pdbx_seq_one_letter_code
_entity_poly.pdbx_strand_id
1 'polypeptide(L)'
;MFDSILDSLKGEVGNTLMSKLGLSEAEVDKTMQGSKEAMETTITNEAKNNGMDTLVNLFSDKTNTSGASNLLGTLGSNLISSLTSKGFDSSKSSSIATIILPVITNLLSSKIGGDSSNLTSILGSDGISDMIEDKAKGFLKGLF
;
A
#
# COMPACT_ATOMS: atom_id res chain seq x y z
N MET A 1 11.38 -7.51 -3.56
CA MET A 1 11.48 -6.95 -2.18
C MET A 1 10.12 -6.58 -1.62
N PHE A 2 9.24 -5.98 -2.43
CA PHE A 2 7.88 -5.66 -2.02
C PHE A 2 7.09 -6.85 -1.47
N ASP A 3 7.15 -8.02 -2.12
CA ASP A 3 6.47 -9.23 -1.63
C ASP A 3 6.97 -9.65 -0.23
N SER A 4 8.25 -9.49 0.07
CA SER A 4 8.79 -9.76 1.41
C SER A 4 8.26 -8.80 2.48
N ILE A 5 7.88 -7.57 2.11
CA ILE A 5 7.21 -6.62 3.01
C ILE A 5 5.79 -7.10 3.28
N LEU A 6 5.09 -7.60 2.27
CA LEU A 6 3.75 -8.20 2.43
C LEU A 6 3.78 -9.48 3.26
N ASP A 7 4.80 -10.32 3.10
CA ASP A 7 4.98 -11.51 3.92
C ASP A 7 5.23 -11.14 5.39
N SER A 8 6.06 -10.11 5.62
CA SER A 8 6.30 -9.57 6.97
C SER A 8 5.01 -9.02 7.57
N LEU A 9 4.25 -8.24 6.79
CA LEU A 9 2.94 -7.73 7.18
C LEU A 9 2.00 -8.88 7.55
N LYS A 10 1.87 -9.90 6.69
CA LYS A 10 1.05 -11.09 6.93
C LYS A 10 1.43 -11.79 8.23
N GLY A 11 2.72 -11.93 8.49
CA GLY A 11 3.24 -12.49 9.75
C GLY A 11 2.84 -11.69 10.98
N GLU A 12 2.87 -10.36 10.89
CA GLU A 12 2.54 -9.47 12.02
C GLU A 12 1.02 -9.36 12.28
N VAL A 13 0.21 -9.25 11.22
CA VAL A 13 -1.22 -8.94 11.35
C VAL A 13 -2.13 -10.15 11.14
N GLY A 14 -1.65 -11.23 10.52
CA GLY A 14 -2.48 -12.36 10.10
C GLY A 14 -3.26 -12.97 11.26
N ASN A 15 -2.60 -13.29 12.36
CA ASN A 15 -3.27 -13.84 13.55
C ASN A 15 -4.26 -12.84 14.17
N THR A 16 -3.94 -11.54 14.14
CA THR A 16 -4.84 -10.49 14.65
C THR A 16 -6.10 -10.38 13.78
N LEU A 17 -5.97 -10.45 12.45
CA LEU A 17 -7.10 -10.43 11.53
C LEU A 17 -8.01 -11.65 11.72
N MET A 18 -7.41 -12.84 11.87
CA MET A 18 -8.18 -14.06 12.11
C MET A 18 -8.90 -14.01 13.48
N SER A 19 -8.19 -13.67 14.54
CA SER A 19 -8.73 -13.67 15.91
C SER A 19 -9.71 -12.54 16.20
N LYS A 20 -9.48 -11.32 15.69
CA LYS A 20 -10.35 -10.16 15.97
C LYS A 20 -11.48 -9.97 14.99
N LEU A 21 -11.24 -10.27 13.71
CA LEU A 21 -12.19 -9.98 12.64
C LEU A 21 -12.78 -11.26 12.02
N GLY A 22 -12.39 -12.44 12.53
CA GLY A 22 -12.90 -13.73 12.06
C GLY A 22 -12.55 -14.00 10.60
N LEU A 23 -11.43 -13.45 10.08
CA LEU A 23 -10.97 -13.77 8.73
C LEU A 23 -10.51 -15.23 8.67
N SER A 24 -10.85 -15.90 7.58
CA SER A 24 -10.20 -17.13 7.14
C SER A 24 -8.80 -16.84 6.57
N GLU A 25 -7.96 -17.88 6.45
CA GLU A 25 -6.64 -17.75 5.81
C GLU A 25 -6.73 -17.19 4.38
N ALA A 26 -7.71 -17.66 3.60
CA ALA A 26 -7.96 -17.14 2.25
C ALA A 26 -8.37 -15.66 2.24
N GLU A 27 -9.10 -15.20 3.27
CA GLU A 27 -9.41 -13.78 3.43
C GLU A 27 -8.19 -12.97 3.86
N VAL A 28 -7.30 -13.54 4.69
CA VAL A 28 -6.02 -12.89 5.01
C VAL A 28 -5.18 -12.73 3.72
N ASP A 29 -5.15 -13.72 2.84
CA ASP A 29 -4.46 -13.61 1.55
C ASP A 29 -5.06 -12.52 0.65
N LYS A 30 -6.39 -12.48 0.53
CA LYS A 30 -7.08 -11.39 -0.18
C LYS A 30 -6.77 -10.02 0.42
N THR A 31 -6.62 -9.96 1.74
CA THR A 31 -6.27 -8.74 2.46
C THR A 31 -4.85 -8.28 2.11
N MET A 32 -3.89 -9.21 2.03
CA MET A 32 -2.52 -8.90 1.60
C MET A 32 -2.48 -8.44 0.15
N GLN A 33 -3.25 -9.09 -0.75
CA GLN A 33 -3.38 -8.66 -2.15
C GLN A 33 -4.01 -7.26 -2.26
N GLY A 34 -5.07 -6.97 -1.51
CA GLY A 34 -5.68 -5.64 -1.49
C GLY A 34 -4.71 -4.58 -0.96
N SER A 35 -3.89 -4.93 0.04
CA SER A 35 -2.84 -4.07 0.58
C SER A 35 -1.75 -3.79 -0.46
N LYS A 36 -1.33 -4.82 -1.21
CA LYS A 36 -0.42 -4.70 -2.35
C LYS A 36 -0.93 -3.68 -3.37
N GLU A 37 -2.13 -3.90 -3.87
CA GLU A 37 -2.75 -3.05 -4.91
C GLU A 37 -2.95 -1.61 -4.47
N ALA A 38 -3.33 -1.41 -3.20
CA ALA A 38 -3.54 -0.09 -2.63
C ALA A 38 -2.23 0.70 -2.51
N MET A 39 -1.17 0.06 -2.03
CA MET A 39 0.16 0.66 -2.00
C MET A 39 0.66 0.96 -3.41
N GLU A 40 0.62 -0.03 -4.31
CA GLU A 40 1.05 0.15 -5.69
C GLU A 40 0.35 1.32 -6.37
N THR A 41 -0.97 1.42 -6.17
CA THR A 41 -1.77 2.52 -6.70
C THR A 41 -1.39 3.86 -6.10
N THR A 42 -1.21 3.92 -4.79
CA THR A 42 -0.85 5.15 -4.08
C THR A 42 0.53 5.64 -4.50
N ILE A 43 1.51 4.75 -4.51
CA ILE A 43 2.90 5.03 -4.89
C ILE A 43 2.98 5.49 -6.34
N THR A 44 2.32 4.76 -7.26
CA THR A 44 2.33 5.12 -8.69
C THR A 44 1.71 6.51 -8.91
N ASN A 45 0.57 6.77 -8.27
CA ASN A 45 -0.13 8.03 -8.46
C ASN A 45 0.67 9.21 -7.88
N GLU A 46 1.29 9.02 -6.71
CA GLU A 46 2.11 10.06 -6.10
C GLU A 46 3.39 10.31 -6.91
N ALA A 47 4.10 9.26 -7.30
CA ALA A 47 5.31 9.36 -8.11
C ALA A 47 5.04 10.11 -9.43
N LYS A 48 3.89 9.87 -10.07
CA LYS A 48 3.47 10.56 -11.29
C LYS A 48 3.13 12.03 -11.09
N ASN A 49 2.40 12.36 -10.01
CA ASN A 49 1.79 13.68 -9.85
C ASN A 49 2.68 14.65 -9.07
N ASN A 50 3.40 14.15 -8.07
CA ASN A 50 4.10 14.94 -7.05
C ASN A 50 5.57 14.52 -6.87
N GLY A 51 6.00 13.43 -7.50
CA GLY A 51 7.36 12.90 -7.41
C GLY A 51 7.59 12.01 -6.18
N MET A 52 8.87 11.70 -5.90
CA MET A 52 9.24 10.74 -4.84
C MET A 52 9.40 11.38 -3.46
N ASP A 53 9.53 12.69 -3.35
CA ASP A 53 9.84 13.36 -2.08
C ASP A 53 8.75 13.15 -1.02
N THR A 54 7.47 13.22 -1.43
CA THR A 54 6.35 12.94 -0.52
C THR A 54 6.35 11.49 -0.04
N LEU A 55 6.66 10.54 -0.94
CA LEU A 55 6.72 9.11 -0.62
C LEU A 55 7.86 8.82 0.36
N VAL A 56 9.03 9.42 0.10
CA VAL A 56 10.20 9.31 0.96
C VAL A 56 9.90 9.89 2.34
N ASN A 57 9.21 11.02 2.43
CA ASN A 57 8.79 11.58 3.71
C ASN A 57 7.75 10.70 4.42
N LEU A 58 6.74 10.19 3.72
CA LEU A 58 5.73 9.29 4.29
C LEU A 58 6.34 8.01 4.87
N PHE A 59 7.31 7.44 4.17
CA PHE A 59 8.03 6.23 4.60
C PHE A 59 9.37 6.57 5.25
N SER A 60 9.42 7.69 5.96
CA SER A 60 10.52 8.04 6.85
C SER A 60 10.09 7.89 8.30
N ASP A 61 11.06 7.83 9.20
CA ASP A 61 10.88 7.94 10.64
C ASP A 61 10.62 9.40 11.11
N LYS A 62 10.55 10.35 10.17
CA LYS A 62 10.35 11.78 10.44
C LYS A 62 8.87 12.12 10.51
N THR A 63 8.58 13.29 11.09
CA THR A 63 7.23 13.86 11.06
C THR A 63 6.77 14.05 9.62
N ASN A 64 5.56 13.57 9.33
CA ASN A 64 4.94 13.76 8.02
C ASN A 64 4.69 15.24 7.74
N THR A 65 5.09 15.66 6.55
CA THR A 65 4.62 16.90 5.93
C THR A 65 3.12 16.82 5.67
N SER A 66 2.50 17.96 5.33
CA SER A 66 1.10 17.98 4.90
C SER A 66 0.85 17.09 3.67
N GLY A 67 1.81 17.04 2.73
CA GLY A 67 1.76 16.15 1.57
C GLY A 67 1.75 14.68 1.98
N ALA A 68 2.69 14.27 2.82
CA ALA A 68 2.76 12.88 3.31
C ALA A 68 1.53 12.48 4.13
N SER A 69 0.98 13.40 4.93
CA SER A 69 -0.25 13.17 5.70
C SER A 69 -1.46 12.95 4.78
N ASN A 70 -1.60 13.76 3.72
CA ASN A 70 -2.64 13.58 2.71
C ASN A 70 -2.47 12.26 1.94
N LEU A 71 -1.22 11.91 1.65
CA LEU A 71 -0.88 10.66 0.97
C LEU A 71 -1.21 9.43 1.83
N LEU A 72 -0.96 9.49 3.14
CA LEU A 72 -1.39 8.44 4.08
C LEU A 72 -2.91 8.27 4.09
N GLY A 73 -3.66 9.39 4.03
CA GLY A 73 -5.11 9.35 3.88
C GLY A 73 -5.54 8.66 2.58
N THR A 74 -4.87 9.00 1.48
CA THR A 74 -5.11 8.40 0.15
C THR A 74 -4.78 6.90 0.15
N LEU A 75 -3.70 6.49 0.81
CA LEU A 75 -3.38 5.07 1.00
C LEU A 75 -4.50 4.34 1.73
N GLY A 76 -5.03 4.93 2.80
CA GLY A 76 -6.16 4.38 3.55
C GLY A 76 -7.41 4.24 2.69
N SER A 77 -7.76 5.26 1.90
CA SER A 77 -8.90 5.20 0.96
C SER A 77 -8.71 4.12 -0.10
N ASN A 78 -7.53 4.06 -0.72
CA ASN A 78 -7.19 3.04 -1.72
C ASN A 78 -7.24 1.63 -1.11
N LEU A 79 -6.80 1.46 0.13
CA LEU A 79 -6.87 0.18 0.84
C LEU A 79 -8.31 -0.27 1.03
N ILE A 80 -9.19 0.61 1.52
CA ILE A 80 -10.61 0.30 1.69
C ILE A 80 -11.25 -0.06 0.34
N SER A 81 -10.95 0.71 -0.71
CA SER A 81 -11.44 0.44 -2.07
C SER A 81 -10.97 -0.92 -2.60
N SER A 82 -9.67 -1.22 -2.50
CA SER A 82 -9.11 -2.50 -2.93
C SER A 82 -9.70 -3.67 -2.16
N LEU A 83 -9.82 -3.57 -0.84
CA LEU A 83 -10.45 -4.62 -0.01
C LEU A 83 -11.92 -4.84 -0.42
N THR A 84 -12.65 -3.76 -0.68
CA THR A 84 -14.03 -3.86 -1.15
C THR A 84 -14.10 -4.58 -2.49
N SER A 85 -13.19 -4.28 -3.42
CA SER A 85 -13.06 -5.01 -4.70
C SER A 85 -12.66 -6.47 -4.54
N LYS A 86 -12.02 -6.87 -3.43
CA LYS A 86 -11.73 -8.27 -3.10
C LYS A 86 -12.91 -9.01 -2.44
N GLY A 87 -14.04 -8.34 -2.27
CA GLY A 87 -15.30 -8.92 -1.78
C GLY A 87 -15.53 -8.74 -0.28
N PHE A 88 -14.75 -7.89 0.40
CA PHE A 88 -15.08 -7.46 1.75
C PHE A 88 -16.16 -6.38 1.71
N ASP A 89 -17.08 -6.36 2.67
CA ASP A 89 -17.98 -5.22 2.83
C ASP A 89 -17.21 -3.98 3.35
N SER A 90 -17.84 -2.81 3.30
CA SER A 90 -17.22 -1.54 3.69
C SER A 90 -16.81 -1.50 5.18
N SER A 91 -17.61 -2.12 6.06
CA SER A 91 -17.34 -2.16 7.50
C SER A 91 -16.12 -3.04 7.80
N LYS A 92 -16.08 -4.25 7.20
CA LYS A 92 -14.96 -5.18 7.31
C LYS A 92 -13.69 -4.60 6.68
N SER A 93 -13.79 -3.98 5.50
CA SER A 93 -12.68 -3.27 4.85
C SER A 93 -12.09 -2.16 5.74
N SER A 94 -12.94 -1.35 6.36
CA SER A 94 -12.49 -0.28 7.27
C SER A 94 -11.82 -0.83 8.53
N SER A 95 -12.36 -1.93 9.08
CA SER A 95 -11.78 -2.60 10.25
C SER A 95 -10.41 -3.21 9.94
N ILE A 96 -10.28 -3.85 8.78
CA ILE A 96 -9.01 -4.37 8.26
C ILE A 96 -8.01 -3.22 8.07
N ALA A 97 -8.41 -2.13 7.41
CA ALA A 97 -7.55 -0.98 7.15
C ALA A 97 -7.02 -0.35 8.45
N THR A 98 -7.85 -0.26 9.49
CA THR A 98 -7.46 0.25 10.81
C THR A 98 -6.35 -0.57 11.46
N ILE A 99 -6.32 -1.88 11.21
CA ILE A 99 -5.28 -2.78 11.73
C ILE A 99 -4.01 -2.71 10.87
N ILE A 100 -4.17 -2.72 9.54
CA ILE A 100 -3.05 -2.88 8.61
C ILE A 100 -2.29 -1.58 8.38
N LEU A 101 -2.99 -0.46 8.25
CA LEU A 101 -2.40 0.80 7.81
C LEU A 101 -1.24 1.27 8.73
N PRO A 102 -1.34 1.18 10.07
CA PRO A 102 -0.21 1.53 10.93
C PRO A 102 0.98 0.56 10.76
N VAL A 103 0.71 -0.74 10.63
CA VAL A 103 1.75 -1.78 10.55
C VAL A 103 2.52 -1.68 9.24
N ILE A 104 1.81 -1.56 8.12
CA ILE A 104 2.43 -1.46 6.80
C ILE A 104 3.25 -0.18 6.64
N THR A 105 2.76 0.94 7.21
CA THR A 105 3.49 2.22 7.20
C THR A 105 4.76 2.12 8.04
N ASN A 106 4.71 1.47 9.21
CA ASN A 106 5.89 1.25 10.05
C ASN A 106 6.90 0.30 9.39
N LEU A 107 6.45 -0.78 8.75
CA LEU A 107 7.31 -1.71 8.01
C LEU A 107 8.03 -1.01 6.86
N LEU A 108 7.30 -0.22 6.08
CA LEU A 108 7.87 0.56 4.98
C LEU A 108 8.85 1.61 5.50
N SER A 109 8.48 2.34 6.56
CA SER A 109 9.38 3.32 7.18
C SER A 109 10.66 2.69 7.70
N SER A 110 10.58 1.49 8.28
CA SER A 110 11.75 0.73 8.76
C SER A 110 12.63 0.20 7.62
N LYS A 111 12.05 -0.09 6.46
CA LYS A 111 12.76 -0.61 5.28
C LYS A 111 13.35 0.51 4.40
N ILE A 112 12.65 1.65 4.31
CA ILE A 112 13.01 2.78 3.46
C ILE A 112 13.89 3.76 4.24
N GLY A 113 13.55 4.07 5.49
CA GLY A 113 14.30 4.98 6.34
C GLY A 113 14.32 6.42 5.82
N GLY A 114 13.37 6.80 4.98
CA GLY A 114 13.42 8.07 4.26
C GLY A 114 14.55 8.18 3.23
N ASP A 115 15.02 7.05 2.68
CA ASP A 115 15.98 7.01 1.58
C ASP A 115 15.28 6.67 0.24
N SER A 116 15.38 7.58 -0.72
CA SER A 116 14.81 7.40 -2.07
C SER A 116 15.39 6.20 -2.82
N SER A 117 16.64 5.83 -2.54
CA SER A 117 17.33 4.67 -3.12
C SER A 117 16.74 3.36 -2.58
N ASN A 118 16.41 3.33 -1.29
CA ASN A 118 15.75 2.16 -0.69
C ASN A 118 14.32 2.01 -1.21
N LEU A 119 13.59 3.12 -1.32
CA LEU A 119 12.24 3.13 -1.90
C LEU A 119 12.25 2.62 -3.35
N THR A 120 13.15 3.14 -4.20
CA THR A 120 13.31 2.66 -5.58
C THR A 120 13.78 1.22 -5.65
N SER A 121 14.61 0.74 -4.72
CA SER A 121 15.03 -0.68 -4.65
C SER A 121 13.88 -1.61 -4.27
N ILE A 122 13.01 -1.17 -3.36
CA ILE A 122 11.85 -1.95 -2.91
C ILE A 122 10.84 -2.11 -4.04
N LEU A 123 10.61 -1.02 -4.78
CA LEU A 123 9.69 -0.96 -5.90
C LEU A 123 10.29 -1.53 -7.18
N GLY A 124 11.62 -1.56 -7.30
CA GLY A 124 12.36 -1.82 -8.54
C GLY A 124 12.34 -0.61 -9.46
N SER A 125 13.46 -0.30 -10.11
CA SER A 125 13.48 0.73 -11.18
C SER A 125 12.53 0.36 -12.32
N ASP A 126 12.53 -0.92 -12.71
CA ASP A 126 11.59 -1.45 -13.70
C ASP A 126 10.17 -1.49 -13.14
N GLY A 127 9.98 -1.77 -11.84
CA GLY A 127 8.65 -1.83 -11.25
C GLY A 127 7.93 -0.48 -11.19
N ILE A 128 8.63 0.63 -10.89
CA ILE A 128 8.01 1.96 -10.97
C ILE A 128 7.69 2.31 -12.43
N SER A 129 8.63 2.07 -13.36
CA SER A 129 8.43 2.36 -14.79
C SER A 129 7.30 1.52 -15.38
N ASP A 130 7.29 0.21 -15.13
CA ASP A 130 6.25 -0.73 -15.56
C ASP A 130 4.91 -0.41 -14.90
N MET A 131 4.86 -0.07 -13.61
CA MET A 131 3.60 0.32 -12.96
C MET A 131 3.04 1.62 -13.53
N ILE A 132 3.93 2.57 -13.88
CA ILE A 132 3.54 3.79 -14.58
C ILE A 132 2.97 3.45 -15.96
N GLU A 133 3.66 2.58 -16.70
CA GLU A 133 3.30 2.18 -18.06
C GLU A 133 2.01 1.31 -18.11
N ASP A 134 1.86 0.34 -17.23
CA ASP A 134 0.69 -0.54 -17.12
C ASP A 134 -0.57 0.22 -16.72
N LYS A 135 -0.48 1.15 -15.76
CA LYS A 135 -1.63 2.01 -15.45
C LYS A 135 -1.94 2.98 -16.59
N ALA A 136 -0.94 3.49 -17.31
CA ALA A 136 -1.17 4.34 -18.48
C ALA A 136 -1.87 3.55 -19.61
N LYS A 137 -1.42 2.33 -19.87
CA LYS A 137 -2.06 1.40 -20.83
C LYS A 137 -3.47 1.03 -20.40
N GLY A 138 -3.68 0.74 -19.11
CA GLY A 138 -5.01 0.44 -18.56
C GLY A 138 -6.00 1.61 -18.68
N PHE A 139 -5.54 2.84 -18.45
CA PHE A 139 -6.34 4.04 -18.63
C PHE A 139 -6.70 4.28 -20.10
N LEU A 140 -5.72 4.15 -21.01
CA LEU A 140 -5.97 4.30 -22.45
C LEU A 140 -6.91 3.22 -23.00
N LYS A 141 -6.80 1.98 -22.52
CA LYS A 141 -7.67 0.87 -22.95
C LYS A 141 -9.11 0.98 -22.41
N GLY A 142 -9.35 1.81 -21.40
CA GLY A 142 -10.70 2.12 -20.91
C GLY A 142 -11.41 3.26 -21.66
N LEU A 143 -10.70 3.96 -22.56
CA LEU A 143 -11.21 5.10 -23.35
C LEU A 143 -11.50 4.75 -24.82
N PHE A 144 -11.19 3.52 -25.25
CA PHE A 144 -11.48 2.96 -26.57
C PHE A 144 -12.26 1.64 -26.42
#